data_AF-A0A4V6AXL4-F1
#
_entry.id   AF-A0A4V6AXL4-F1
#
_cell.length_a   1.000
_cell.length_b   1.000
_cell.length_c   1.000
_cell.angle_alpha   90.00
_cell.angle_beta   90.00
_cell.angle_gamma   90.00
#
_symmetry.space_group_name_H-M   'P 1'
#
loop_
_entity.id
_entity.type
_entity.pdbx_description
1 polymer ?
#
loop_
_entity_poly.entity_id
_entity_poly.type
_entity_poly.pdbx_seq_one_letter_code
_entity_poly.pdbx_strand_id
1 'polypeptide(L)'
;MITPEHVEELLASDDERAVLVVVAGAAAVVPGTALDTDDYRGALQVVTRRDLRAQLDTDAPSRRELEEVAARLDSTVTRLGA
;
A
#
# COMPACT_ATOMS: atom_id res chain seq x y z
N MET A 1 4.93 -1.24 9.72
CA MET A 1 4.77 0.23 9.70
C MET A 1 4.74 0.68 8.24
N ILE A 2 3.80 1.55 7.88
CA ILE A 2 3.64 2.10 6.53
C ILE A 2 4.27 3.50 6.48
N THR A 3 5.04 3.79 5.43
CA THR A 3 5.75 5.06 5.25
C THR A 3 5.35 5.70 3.90
N PRO A 4 5.65 7.00 3.69
CA PRO A 4 5.38 7.68 2.42
C PRO A 4 6.04 6.99 1.23
N GLU A 5 7.23 6.41 1.44
CA GLU A 5 7.98 5.70 0.41
C GLU A 5 7.22 4.49 -0.13
N HIS A 6 6.49 3.75 0.73
CA HIS A 6 5.64 2.64 0.26
C HIS A 6 4.45 3.13 -0.57
N VAL A 7 3.92 4.31 -0.27
CA VAL A 7 2.82 4.93 -1.04
C VAL A 7 3.35 5.40 -2.40
N GLU A 8 4.52 6.03 -2.41
CA GLU A 8 5.23 6.44 -3.63
C GLU A 8 5.57 5.23 -4.51
N GLU A 9 6.10 4.15 -3.92
CA GLU A 9 6.41 2.90 -4.61
C GLU A 9 5.16 2.27 -5.25
N LEU A 10 4.04 2.26 -4.53
CA LEU A 10 2.76 1.76 -5.06
C LEU A 10 2.27 2.62 -6.25
N LEU A 11 2.44 3.93 -6.18
CA LEU A 11 2.10 4.90 -7.24
C LEU A 11 3.14 4.95 -8.39
N ALA A 12 4.35 4.46 -8.18
CA ALA A 12 5.37 4.31 -9.21
C ALA A 12 5.27 2.96 -9.94
N SER A 13 4.61 1.95 -9.36
CA SER A 13 4.49 0.62 -9.95
C SER A 13 3.79 0.60 -11.31
N ASP A 14 4.37 -0.09 -12.30
CA ASP A 14 3.74 -0.24 -13.62
C ASP A 14 2.54 -1.20 -13.62
N ASP A 15 2.38 -2.03 -12.57
CA ASP A 15 1.24 -2.94 -12.45
C ASP A 15 0.04 -2.21 -11.84
N GLU A 16 -1.04 -2.05 -12.62
CA GLU A 16 -2.31 -1.49 -12.16
C GLU A 16 -2.93 -2.26 -10.98
N ARG A 17 -2.58 -3.54 -10.85
CA ARG A 17 -3.01 -4.44 -9.76
C ARG A 17 -1.99 -4.52 -8.63
N ALA A 18 -0.94 -3.70 -8.63
CA ALA A 18 -0.02 -3.61 -7.51
C ALA A 18 -0.78 -3.32 -6.22
N VAL A 19 -0.30 -3.88 -5.12
CA VAL A 19 -0.96 -3.83 -3.82
C VAL A 19 0.06 -3.62 -2.72
N LEU A 20 -0.28 -2.74 -1.77
CA LEU A 20 0.45 -2.61 -0.53
C LEU A 20 -0.07 -3.68 0.44
N VAL A 21 0.84 -4.53 0.90
CA VAL A 21 0.54 -5.61 1.85
C VAL A 21 1.34 -5.44 3.14
N VAL A 22 0.85 -6.03 4.22
CA VAL A 22 1.61 -6.20 5.47
C VAL A 22 1.77 -7.69 5.76
N VAL A 23 3.03 -8.13 5.90
CA VAL A 23 3.42 -9.50 6.22
C VAL A 23 4.39 -9.47 7.40
N ALA A 24 4.09 -10.23 8.45
CA ALA A 24 4.91 -10.28 9.67
C ALA A 24 5.24 -8.88 10.26
N GLY A 25 4.33 -7.92 10.13
CA GLY A 25 4.50 -6.54 10.61
C GLY A 25 5.30 -5.60 9.68
N ALA A 26 5.85 -6.12 8.60
CA ALA A 26 6.54 -5.34 7.57
C ALA A 26 5.59 -5.02 6.40
N ALA A 27 5.59 -3.76 5.97
CA ALA A 27 4.84 -3.34 4.78
C ALA A 27 5.69 -3.54 3.53
N ALA A 28 5.07 -3.97 2.43
CA ALA A 28 5.73 -4.15 1.14
C ALA A 28 4.75 -3.91 -0.01
N VAL A 29 5.25 -3.38 -1.12
CA VAL A 29 4.48 -3.29 -2.38
C VAL A 29 4.80 -4.51 -3.23
N VAL A 30 3.75 -5.19 -3.69
CA VAL A 30 3.89 -6.38 -4.54
C VAL A 30 2.98 -6.28 -5.76
N PRO A 31 3.35 -6.88 -6.90
CA PRO A 31 2.44 -7.01 -8.03
C PRO A 31 1.24 -7.88 -7.66
N GLY A 32 0.09 -7.65 -8.30
CA GLY A 32 -1.14 -8.35 -7.93
C GLY A 32 -1.05 -9.87 -8.09
N THR A 33 -0.19 -10.35 -8.99
CA THR A 33 0.09 -11.78 -9.20
C THR A 33 0.91 -12.43 -8.09
N ALA A 34 1.64 -11.64 -7.29
CA ALA A 34 2.44 -12.17 -6.19
C ALA A 34 1.58 -12.60 -5.00
N LEU A 35 0.34 -12.10 -4.88
CA LEU A 35 -0.60 -12.52 -3.84
C LEU A 35 -0.94 -14.02 -3.90
N ASP A 36 -0.84 -14.62 -5.08
CA ASP A 36 -1.10 -16.06 -5.29
C ASP A 36 0.12 -16.94 -4.94
N THR A 37 1.27 -16.33 -4.65
CA THR A 37 2.51 -17.04 -4.27
C THR A 37 2.55 -17.29 -2.76
N ASP A 38 3.24 -18.36 -2.35
CA ASP A 38 3.30 -18.76 -0.93
C ASP A 38 3.93 -17.68 -0.03
N ASP A 39 4.81 -16.81 -0.56
CA ASP A 39 5.48 -15.75 0.20
C ASP A 39 4.52 -14.66 0.70
N TYR A 40 3.42 -14.44 -0.01
CA TYR A 40 2.40 -13.42 0.32
C TYR A 40 1.01 -14.01 0.55
N ARG A 41 0.90 -15.34 0.57
CA ARG A 41 -0.34 -16.06 0.87
C ARG A 41 -0.76 -15.74 2.31
N GLY A 42 -1.91 -15.06 2.45
CA GLY A 42 -2.44 -14.63 3.75
C GLY A 42 -1.88 -13.29 4.25
N ALA A 43 -1.13 -12.56 3.42
CA ALA A 43 -0.75 -11.19 3.69
C ALA A 43 -1.98 -10.31 3.89
N LEU A 44 -1.90 -9.37 4.84
CA LEU A 44 -2.94 -8.37 5.01
C LEU A 44 -2.85 -7.37 3.85
N GLN A 45 -3.82 -7.40 2.95
CA GLN A 45 -3.92 -6.41 1.88
C GLN A 45 -4.42 -5.09 2.46
N VAL A 46 -3.65 -4.02 2.25
CA VAL A 46 -3.96 -2.70 2.80
C VAL A 46 -4.73 -1.87 1.78
N VAL A 47 -4.16 -1.69 0.59
CA VAL A 47 -4.76 -0.89 -0.49
C VAL A 47 -4.12 -1.26 -1.83
N THR A 48 -4.91 -1.24 -2.90
CA THR A 48 -4.40 -1.42 -4.27
C THR A 48 -3.96 -0.09 -4.87
N ARG A 49 -3.07 -0.11 -5.87
CA ARG A 49 -2.68 1.08 -6.63
C ARG A 49 -3.90 1.78 -7.21
N ARG A 50 -4.83 1.03 -7.77
CA ARG A 50 -6.08 1.55 -8.34
C ARG A 50 -6.92 2.28 -7.29
N ASP A 51 -7.12 1.68 -6.12
CA ASP A 51 -7.93 2.30 -5.06
C ASP A 51 -7.24 3.51 -4.45
N LEU A 52 -5.91 3.47 -4.35
CA LEU A 52 -5.12 4.61 -3.90
C LEU A 52 -5.24 5.78 -4.90
N ARG A 53 -5.10 5.52 -6.21
CA ARG A 53 -5.31 6.54 -7.24
C ARG A 53 -6.75 7.04 -7.28
N ALA A 54 -7.74 6.21 -6.97
CA ALA A 54 -9.13 6.66 -6.87
C ALA A 54 -9.39 7.55 -5.64
N GLN A 55 -8.58 7.42 -4.59
CA GLN A 55 -8.62 8.30 -3.41
C GLN A 55 -7.83 9.59 -3.58
N LEU A 56 -6.84 9.59 -4.47
CA LEU A 56 -6.03 10.76 -4.78
C LEU A 56 -6.64 11.49 -5.97
N ASP A 57 -7.05 12.75 -5.77
CA ASP A 57 -7.54 13.61 -6.87
C ASP A 57 -6.41 14.09 -7.82
N THR A 58 -5.20 13.54 -7.69
CA THR A 58 -4.00 13.95 -8.45
C THR A 58 -3.13 12.74 -8.81
N ASP A 59 -2.51 12.82 -9.99
CA ASP A 59 -1.52 11.84 -10.46
C ASP A 59 -0.13 12.05 -9.86
N ALA A 60 0.11 13.23 -9.26
CA ALA A 60 1.38 13.60 -8.65
C ALA A 60 1.15 14.21 -7.26
N PRO A 61 0.85 13.39 -6.24
CA PRO A 61 0.68 13.88 -4.88
C PRO A 61 1.98 14.46 -4.34
N SER A 62 1.84 15.52 -3.55
CA SER A 62 2.95 16.11 -2.80
C SER A 62 3.46 15.18 -1.71
N ARG A 63 4.70 15.38 -1.27
CA ARG A 63 5.30 14.65 -0.14
C ARG A 63 4.40 14.66 1.11
N ARG A 64 3.75 15.79 1.38
CA ARG A 64 2.84 15.95 2.51
C ARG A 64 1.60 15.07 2.39
N GLU A 65 1.00 15.00 1.20
CA GLU A 65 -0.15 14.12 0.95
C GLU A 65 0.23 12.65 1.10
N LEU A 66 1.42 12.26 0.62
CA LEU A 66 1.95 10.90 0.82
C LEU A 66 2.12 10.57 2.31
N GLU A 67 2.61 11.52 3.12
CA GLU A 67 2.72 11.38 4.58
C GLU A 67 1.37 11.21 5.27
N GLU A 68 0.38 12.02 4.90
CA GLU A 68 -0.97 11.95 5.45
C GLU A 68 -1.65 10.61 5.09
N VAL A 69 -1.49 10.16 3.84
CA VAL A 69 -1.98 8.85 3.39
C VAL A 69 -1.29 7.72 4.15
N ALA A 70 0.04 7.72 4.22
CA ALA A 70 0.80 6.66 4.90
C ALA A 70 0.38 6.54 6.37
N ALA A 71 0.27 7.66 7.10
CA ALA A 71 -0.17 7.68 8.49
C ALA A 71 -1.60 7.13 8.65
N ARG A 72 -2.51 7.47 7.73
CA ARG A 72 -3.89 6.96 7.74
C ARG A 72 -3.93 5.44 7.50
N LEU A 73 -3.15 4.95 6.53
CA LEU A 73 -3.05 3.51 6.25
C LEU A 73 -2.43 2.76 7.45
N ASP A 74 -1.35 3.28 8.03
CA ASP A 74 -0.68 2.69 9.19
C ASP A 74 -1.62 2.58 10.41
N SER A 75 -2.40 3.65 10.67
CA SER A 75 -3.41 3.63 11.73
C SER A 75 -4.51 2.58 11.48
N THR A 76 -4.86 2.35 10.21
CA THR A 76 -5.90 1.38 9.83
C THR A 76 -5.38 -0.03 10.00
N VAL A 77 -4.16 -0.32 9.56
CA VAL A 77 -3.50 -1.62 9.78
C VAL A 77 -3.33 -1.91 11.27
N THR A 78 -2.91 -0.91 12.05
CA THR A 78 -2.79 -1.06 13.52
C THR A 78 -4.13 -1.43 14.16
N ARG A 79 -5.25 -0.88 13.67
CA ARG A 79 -6.59 -1.25 14.15
C ARG A 79 -7.05 -2.63 13.69
N LEU A 80 -6.57 -3.12 12.55
CA LEU A 80 -6.95 -4.42 11.97
C LEU A 80 -6.10 -5.58 12.52
N GLY A 81 -4.89 -5.29 12.99
CA GLY A 81 -3.96 -6.27 13.59
C GLY A 81 -3.93 -6.27 15.13
N ALA A 82 -4.79 -5.48 15.79
CA ALA A 82 -4.93 -5.43 17.25
C ALA A 82 -5.93 -6.46 17.79
#